data_AF-A0A937ALL6-F1
#
_entry.id   AF-A0A937ALL6-F1
#
_cell.length_a   1.000
_cell.length_b   1.000
_cell.length_c   1.000
_cell.angle_alpha   90.00
_cell.angle_beta   90.00
_cell.angle_gamma   90.00
#
_symmetry.space_group_name_H-M   'P 1'
#
loop_
_entity.id
_entity.type
_entity.pdbx_description
1 polymer ?
#
loop_
_entity_poly.entity_id
_entity_poly.type
_entity_poly.pdbx_seq_one_letter_code
_entity_poly.pdbx_strand_id
1 'polypeptide(L)'
;MKKLMMICLLLGTVAFVHAQDKDSTLQDFVGKYKFPEGSIVAEVTVSIEGAGLAMGSSIGTSALVKIGEDLFSIAAYDGTAQFKRDTNRKVIGVSINAGGYALEGTKSDGIAIDRAHAMLINRTNRLTAK
;
A
#
# COMPACT_ATOMS: atom_id res chain seq x y z
N MET A 1 -33.21 -49.34 -27.09
CA MET A 1 -33.47 -47.90 -26.85
C MET A 1 -33.62 -47.65 -25.35
N LYS A 2 -33.13 -46.50 -24.87
CA LYS A 2 -33.46 -45.86 -23.57
C LYS A 2 -32.83 -46.43 -22.28
N LYS A 3 -31.53 -46.74 -22.26
CA LYS A 3 -30.78 -46.81 -20.99
C LYS A 3 -29.48 -46.01 -20.98
N LEU A 4 -29.24 -45.24 -22.05
CA LEU A 4 -28.07 -44.37 -22.22
C LEU A 4 -28.40 -42.93 -21.83
N MET A 5 -29.07 -42.74 -20.70
CA MET A 5 -29.54 -41.41 -20.29
C MET A 5 -29.53 -41.27 -18.76
N MET A 6 -28.45 -41.69 -18.10
CA MET A 6 -28.28 -41.48 -16.67
C MET A 6 -26.80 -41.36 -16.27
N ILE A 7 -26.01 -40.62 -17.05
CA ILE A 7 -24.60 -40.29 -16.73
C ILE A 7 -24.33 -38.77 -16.67
N CYS A 8 -25.31 -37.93 -17.01
CA CYS A 8 -25.12 -36.47 -17.05
C CYS A 8 -25.42 -35.70 -15.75
N LEU A 9 -25.70 -36.35 -14.62
CA LEU A 9 -26.17 -35.63 -13.41
C LEU A 9 -25.13 -35.44 -12.29
N LEU A 10 -23.86 -35.80 -12.48
CA LEU A 10 -22.84 -35.67 -11.43
C LEU A 10 -21.64 -34.77 -11.82
N LEU A 11 -21.89 -33.70 -12.59
CA LEU A 11 -20.87 -32.68 -12.93
C LEU A 11 -21.31 -31.24 -12.58
N GLY A 12 -22.23 -31.11 -11.63
CA GLY A 12 -22.87 -29.82 -11.29
C GLY A 12 -22.41 -29.20 -9.98
N THR A 13 -21.14 -29.23 -9.62
CA THR A 13 -20.59 -28.36 -8.57
C THR A 13 -19.45 -27.53 -9.13
N VAL A 14 -19.77 -26.66 -10.09
CA VAL A 14 -18.96 -25.46 -10.29
C VAL A 14 -19.15 -24.62 -9.04
N ALA A 15 -18.21 -24.76 -8.11
CA ALA A 15 -18.04 -23.81 -7.03
C ALA A 15 -17.76 -22.46 -7.69
N PHE A 16 -18.79 -21.63 -7.82
CA PHE A 16 -18.60 -20.20 -7.97
C PHE A 16 -17.94 -19.73 -6.69
N VAL A 17 -16.60 -19.81 -6.67
CA VAL A 17 -15.81 -19.01 -5.74
C VAL A 17 -16.09 -17.57 -6.17
N HIS A 18 -17.00 -16.92 -5.46
CA HIS A 18 -17.06 -15.48 -5.42
C HIS A 18 -15.69 -14.98 -4.96
N ALA A 19 -14.79 -14.73 -5.91
CA ALA A 19 -13.82 -13.68 -5.75
C ALA A 19 -14.65 -12.40 -5.56
N GLN A 20 -14.99 -12.09 -4.32
CA GLN A 20 -15.37 -10.74 -3.97
C GLN A 20 -14.10 -9.91 -4.17
N ASP A 21 -13.88 -9.45 -5.41
CA ASP A 21 -13.00 -8.34 -5.74
C ASP A 21 -13.59 -7.09 -5.05
N LYS A 22 -13.42 -7.06 -3.73
CA LYS A 22 -13.70 -5.91 -2.87
C LYS A 22 -12.62 -4.89 -3.15
N ASP A 23 -12.67 -4.27 -4.32
CA ASP A 23 -11.87 -3.11 -4.74
C ASP A 23 -10.44 -3.12 -4.13
N SER A 24 -9.78 -4.29 -4.20
CA SER A 24 -8.63 -4.62 -3.34
C SER A 24 -7.42 -3.73 -3.62
N THR A 25 -7.51 -2.91 -4.67
CA THR A 25 -6.49 -1.97 -5.08
C THR A 25 -6.39 -0.78 -4.13
N LEU A 26 -7.49 -0.28 -3.57
CA LEU A 26 -7.44 0.90 -2.69
C LEU A 26 -6.84 0.57 -1.33
N GLN A 27 -7.11 -0.62 -0.83
CA GLN A 27 -6.54 -1.18 0.40
C GLN A 27 -5.01 -1.23 0.38
N ASP A 28 -4.38 -1.42 -0.77
CA ASP A 28 -2.93 -1.44 -0.89
C ASP A 28 -2.28 -0.11 -0.47
N PHE A 29 -2.98 1.00 -0.66
CA PHE A 29 -2.51 2.35 -0.33
C PHE A 29 -2.82 2.75 1.12
N VAL A 30 -3.74 2.05 1.79
CA VAL A 30 -4.11 2.34 3.17
C VAL A 30 -2.95 2.00 4.10
N GLY A 31 -2.62 2.91 5.00
CA GLY A 31 -1.57 2.72 6.00
C GLY A 31 -0.89 4.04 6.39
N LYS A 32 0.07 3.92 7.29
CA LYS A 32 0.86 5.06 7.77
C LYS A 32 2.15 5.18 6.98
N TYR A 33 2.52 6.38 6.56
CA TYR A 33 3.75 6.69 5.84
C TYR A 33 4.56 7.68 6.66
N LYS A 34 5.83 7.35 6.92
CA LYS A 34 6.75 8.17 7.71
C LYS A 34 7.78 8.83 6.80
N PHE A 35 7.97 10.12 7.00
CA PHE A 35 8.96 10.92 6.30
C PHE A 35 10.25 11.01 7.14
N PRO A 36 11.41 11.30 6.52
CA PRO A 36 12.66 11.50 7.24
C PRO A 36 12.58 12.70 8.20
N GLU A 37 13.38 12.64 9.27
CA GLU A 37 13.52 13.72 10.23
C GLU A 37 13.96 15.02 9.52
N GLY A 38 13.34 16.15 9.88
CA GLY A 38 13.52 17.44 9.20
C GLY A 38 12.50 17.74 8.10
N SER A 39 11.60 16.81 7.79
CA SER A 39 10.45 17.06 6.91
C SER A 39 9.41 17.96 7.56
N ILE A 40 8.70 18.76 6.77
CA ILE A 40 7.59 19.62 7.25
C ILE A 40 6.43 18.81 7.88
N VAL A 41 6.32 17.53 7.51
CA VAL A 41 5.36 16.57 8.04
C VAL A 41 6.14 15.33 8.47
N ALA A 42 5.95 14.87 9.71
CA ALA A 42 6.60 13.66 10.20
C ALA A 42 5.97 12.37 9.65
N GLU A 43 4.63 12.35 9.55
CA GLU A 43 3.88 11.20 9.05
C GLU A 43 2.57 11.62 8.38
N VAL A 44 2.14 10.82 7.40
CA VAL A 44 0.79 10.87 6.83
C VAL A 44 0.12 9.52 7.03
N THR A 45 -1.18 9.53 7.25
CA THR A 45 -2.03 8.33 7.30
C THR A 45 -2.97 8.37 6.12
N VAL A 46 -2.94 7.30 5.31
CA VAL A 46 -3.88 7.10 4.21
C VAL A 46 -4.95 6.14 4.69
N SER A 47 -6.22 6.52 4.51
CA SER A 47 -7.40 5.76 4.91
C SER A 47 -8.46 5.80 3.82
N ILE A 48 -9.42 4.89 3.87
CA ILE A 48 -10.55 4.91 2.95
C ILE A 48 -11.66 5.75 3.57
N GLU A 49 -12.14 6.72 2.81
CA GLU A 49 -13.23 7.60 3.19
C GLU A 49 -14.30 7.57 2.09
N GLY A 50 -15.47 7.03 2.45
CA GLY A 50 -16.54 6.77 1.49
C GLY A 50 -16.13 5.78 0.40
N ALA A 51 -16.12 6.26 -0.85
CA ALA A 51 -15.71 5.47 -2.03
C ALA A 51 -14.27 5.77 -2.50
N GLY A 52 -13.54 6.64 -1.80
CA GLY A 52 -12.21 7.09 -2.19
C GLY A 52 -11.17 6.94 -1.09
N LEU A 53 -9.97 7.45 -1.35
CA LEU A 53 -8.90 7.54 -0.36
C LEU A 53 -8.87 8.95 0.23
N ALA A 54 -8.53 9.04 1.50
CA ALA A 54 -8.23 10.29 2.20
C ALA A 54 -6.85 10.17 2.84
N MET A 55 -6.08 11.25 2.78
CA MET A 55 -4.80 11.37 3.47
C MET A 55 -4.91 12.39 4.60
N GLY A 56 -4.37 12.05 5.77
CA GLY A 56 -4.32 12.91 6.94
C GLY A 56 -2.89 13.06 7.46
N SER A 57 -2.53 14.27 7.85
CA SER A 57 -1.24 14.62 8.43
C SER A 57 -1.43 15.62 9.57
N SER A 58 -0.36 15.92 10.30
CA SER A 58 -0.39 16.98 11.32
C SER A 58 -0.73 18.38 10.77
N ILE A 59 -0.60 18.60 9.46
CA ILE A 59 -0.89 19.89 8.80
C ILE A 59 -2.35 19.95 8.32
N GLY A 60 -3.01 18.80 8.15
CA GLY A 60 -4.40 18.73 7.70
C GLY A 60 -4.73 17.44 6.97
N THR A 61 -5.96 17.38 6.47
CA THR A 61 -6.54 16.23 5.75
C THR A 61 -6.96 16.64 4.35
N SER A 62 -6.88 15.71 3.40
CA SER A 62 -7.32 15.91 2.02
C SER A 62 -7.84 14.61 1.41
N ALA A 63 -8.85 14.72 0.56
CA ALA A 63 -9.23 13.64 -0.33
C ALA A 63 -8.14 13.41 -1.39
N LEU A 64 -7.94 12.13 -1.74
CA LEU A 64 -7.06 11.67 -2.81
C LEU A 64 -7.90 11.25 -4.01
N VAL A 65 -7.69 11.91 -5.14
CA VAL A 65 -8.38 11.62 -6.40
C VAL A 65 -7.42 10.86 -7.31
N LYS A 66 -7.78 9.65 -7.73
CA LYS A 66 -6.93 8.86 -8.63
C LYS A 66 -6.83 9.54 -10.00
N ILE A 67 -5.62 9.82 -10.46
CA ILE A 67 -5.35 10.45 -11.76
C ILE A 67 -4.44 9.60 -12.67
N GLY A 68 -3.86 8.51 -12.14
CA GLY A 68 -3.02 7.58 -12.89
C GLY A 68 -2.82 6.25 -12.16
N GLU A 69 -1.87 5.45 -12.63
CA GLU A 69 -1.42 4.24 -11.95
C GLU A 69 -0.57 4.61 -10.74
N ASP A 70 -1.02 4.24 -9.54
CA ASP A 70 -0.40 4.63 -8.27
C ASP A 70 -0.24 6.15 -8.06
N LEU A 71 -0.88 6.98 -8.89
CA LEU A 71 -0.79 8.43 -8.87
C LEU A 71 -2.14 9.06 -8.52
N PHE A 72 -2.12 9.90 -7.49
CA PHE A 72 -3.30 10.56 -6.96
C PHE A 72 -3.06 12.07 -6.86
N SER A 73 -4.10 12.86 -7.09
CA SER A 73 -4.13 14.29 -6.82
C SER A 73 -4.61 14.54 -5.39
N ILE A 74 -3.96 15.49 -4.71
CA ILE A 74 -4.29 15.96 -3.37
C ILE A 74 -5.16 17.21 -3.52
N ALA A 75 -6.48 17.01 -3.47
CA ALA A 75 -7.45 18.06 -3.83
C ALA A 75 -7.35 19.34 -2.98
N ALA A 76 -6.98 19.24 -1.69
CA ALA A 76 -6.93 20.39 -0.80
C ALA A 76 -5.66 21.25 -0.94
N TYR A 77 -4.62 20.73 -1.61
CA TYR A 77 -3.29 21.36 -1.63
C TYR A 77 -2.71 21.50 -3.05
N ASP A 78 -3.52 21.27 -4.09
CA ASP A 78 -3.11 21.25 -5.50
C ASP A 78 -1.83 20.43 -5.73
N GLY A 79 -1.74 19.31 -5.02
CA GLY A 79 -0.56 18.45 -4.99
C GLY A 79 -0.77 17.10 -5.67
N THR A 80 0.29 16.30 -5.69
CA THR A 80 0.25 14.91 -6.16
C THR A 80 0.88 13.97 -5.14
N ALA A 81 0.34 12.76 -5.06
CA ALA A 81 0.85 11.65 -4.27
C ALA A 81 1.09 10.46 -5.20
N GLN A 82 2.36 10.13 -5.42
CA GLN A 82 2.82 8.98 -6.19
C GLN A 82 3.24 7.86 -5.25
N PHE A 83 2.49 6.78 -5.23
CA PHE A 83 2.85 5.59 -4.47
C PHE A 83 3.93 4.78 -5.19
N LYS A 84 4.82 4.19 -4.41
CA LYS A 84 5.93 3.35 -4.89
C LYS A 84 5.68 1.91 -4.47
N ARG A 85 5.79 0.97 -5.41
CA ARG A 85 5.67 -0.47 -5.18
C ARG A 85 7.04 -1.16 -5.21
N ASP A 86 7.15 -2.29 -4.50
CA ASP A 86 8.30 -3.18 -4.57
C ASP A 86 8.19 -4.19 -5.72
N THR A 87 9.16 -5.11 -5.82
CA THR A 87 9.18 -6.20 -6.80
C THR A 87 8.02 -7.20 -6.65
N ASN A 88 7.37 -7.24 -5.48
CA ASN A 88 6.19 -8.05 -5.20
C ASN A 88 4.88 -7.30 -5.47
N ARG A 89 4.95 -6.09 -6.07
CA ARG A 89 3.82 -5.19 -6.33
C ARG A 89 3.15 -4.65 -5.06
N LYS A 90 3.82 -4.71 -3.90
CA LYS A 90 3.32 -4.15 -2.64
C LYS A 90 3.70 -2.68 -2.52
N VAL A 91 2.77 -1.83 -2.11
CA VAL A 91 3.06 -0.41 -1.83
C VAL A 91 3.98 -0.30 -0.60
N ILE A 92 5.18 0.24 -0.81
CA ILE A 92 6.23 0.40 0.21
C ILE A 92 6.49 1.86 0.58
N GLY A 93 6.00 2.82 -0.22
CA GLY A 93 6.24 4.23 0.03
C GLY A 93 5.34 5.15 -0.79
N VAL A 94 5.50 6.44 -0.56
CA VAL A 94 4.77 7.53 -1.23
C VAL A 94 5.70 8.72 -1.45
N SER A 95 5.64 9.33 -2.61
CA SER A 95 6.26 10.62 -2.92
C SER A 95 5.15 11.66 -3.06
N ILE A 96 5.18 12.69 -2.23
CA ILE A 96 4.20 13.77 -2.21
C ILE A 96 4.86 15.02 -2.76
N ASN A 97 4.19 15.69 -3.70
CA ASN A 97 4.55 17.03 -4.12
C ASN A 97 3.37 17.98 -3.86
N ALA A 98 3.53 18.91 -2.92
CA ALA A 98 2.48 19.87 -2.57
C ALA A 98 3.10 21.17 -2.05
N GLY A 99 2.53 22.32 -2.44
CA GLY A 99 2.99 23.63 -1.97
C GLY A 99 4.46 23.94 -2.26
N GLY A 100 5.05 23.34 -3.31
CA GLY A 100 6.46 23.51 -3.67
C GLY A 100 7.45 22.59 -2.93
N TYR A 101 6.96 21.71 -2.05
CA TYR A 101 7.79 20.74 -1.33
C TYR A 101 7.60 19.34 -1.90
N ALA A 102 8.71 18.63 -2.08
CA ALA A 102 8.73 17.21 -2.40
C ALA A 102 9.11 16.40 -1.15
N LEU A 103 8.24 15.49 -0.73
CA LEU A 103 8.40 14.66 0.45
C LEU A 103 8.35 13.20 0.05
N GLU A 104 9.31 12.41 0.54
CA GLU A 104 9.31 10.96 0.34
C GLU A 104 9.11 10.24 1.65
N GLY A 105 8.02 9.48 1.73
CA GLY A 105 7.62 8.73 2.91
C GLY A 105 7.66 7.23 2.68
N THR A 106 8.09 6.49 3.69
CA THR A 106 8.10 5.02 3.68
C THR A 106 6.89 4.50 4.45
N LYS A 107 6.19 3.51 3.90
CA LYS A 107 5.04 2.87 4.55
C LYS A 107 5.49 2.11 5.79
N SER A 108 4.98 2.51 6.95
CA SER A 108 5.30 1.89 8.25
C SER A 108 4.73 0.48 8.39
N ASP A 109 3.70 0.11 7.64
CA ASP A 109 3.20 -1.27 7.53
C ASP A 109 4.04 -2.15 6.57
N GLY A 110 5.16 -1.60 6.08
CA GLY A 110 6.01 -2.18 5.04
C GLY A 110 7.48 -2.32 5.39
N ILE A 111 7.90 -2.01 6.61
CA ILE A 111 9.24 -2.40 7.10
C ILE A 111 9.19 -3.86 7.54
N ALA A 112 8.99 -4.75 6.56
CA ALA A 112 9.82 -5.94 6.47
C ALA A 112 11.15 -5.50 5.83
N ILE A 113 11.86 -4.55 6.46
CA ILE A 113 13.30 -4.52 6.29
C ILE A 113 13.76 -5.83 6.92
N ASP A 114 14.03 -6.77 6.03
CA ASP A 114 15.03 -7.81 6.17
C ASP A 114 15.79 -7.68 7.49
N ARG A 115 15.23 -8.29 8.55
CA ARG A 115 15.90 -8.34 9.86
C ARG A 115 17.21 -9.12 9.78
N ALA A 116 17.51 -9.74 8.64
CA ALA A 116 18.78 -10.40 8.38
C ALA A 116 19.93 -9.38 8.13
N HIS A 117 19.73 -8.28 7.40
CA HIS A 117 20.80 -7.30 7.18
C HIS A 117 21.12 -6.44 8.42
N ALA A 118 20.12 -6.04 9.21
CA ALA A 118 20.36 -5.26 10.43
C ALA A 118 20.99 -6.09 11.58
N MET A 119 20.78 -7.41 11.61
CA MET A 119 21.41 -8.29 12.61
C MET A 119 22.88 -8.60 12.31
N LEU A 120 23.32 -8.55 11.04
CA LEU A 120 24.70 -8.84 10.67
C LEU A 120 25.68 -7.76 11.15
N ILE A 121 25.28 -6.48 11.15
CA ILE A 121 26.14 -5.36 11.58
C ILE A 121 26.41 -5.40 13.09
N ASN A 122 25.45 -5.83 13.91
CA ASN A 122 25.62 -5.92 15.37
C ASN A 122 26.44 -7.14 15.83
N ARG A 123 26.65 -8.16 14.98
CA ARG A 123 27.44 -9.35 15.33
C ARG A 123 28.95 -9.13 15.17
N THR A 124 29.36 -8.33 14.19
CA THR A 124 30.78 -8.05 13.93
C THR A 124 31.43 -7.19 15.01
N ASN A 125 30.71 -6.24 15.59
CA ASN A 125 31.27 -5.37 16.65
C ASN A 125 31.48 -6.06 18.01
N ARG A 126 30.89 -7.24 18.23
CA ARG A 126 31.04 -7.99 19.49
C ARG A 126 32.25 -8.93 19.51
N LEU A 127 32.90 -9.16 18.36
CA LEU A 127 34.01 -10.12 18.22
C LEU A 127 35.39 -9.45 18.28
N THR A 128 35.47 -8.12 18.14
CA THR A 128 36.72 -7.34 18.25
C THR A 128 36.94 -6.69 19.62
N ALA A 129 36.01 -6.87 20.56
CA ALA A 129 36.11 -6.37 21.93
C ALA A 129 36.55 -7.46 22.92
N LYS A 130 37.57 -8.25 22.56
CA LYS A 130 38.27 -9.17 23.45
C LYS A 130 39.77 -9.01 23.32
#